data_AF-A0A7V6ANF1-F1
#
_entry.id   AF-A0A7V6ANF1-F1
#
_cell.length_a   1.000
_cell.length_b   1.000
_cell.length_c   1.000
_cell.angle_alpha   90.00
_cell.angle_beta   90.00
_cell.angle_gamma   90.00
#
_symmetry.space_group_name_H-M   'P 1'
#
loop_
_entity.id
_entity.type
_entity.pdbx_description
1 polymer ?
#
loop_
_entity_poly.entity_id
_entity_poly.type
_entity_poly.pdbx_seq_one_letter_code
_entity_poly.pdbx_strand_id
1 'polypeptide(L)'
;MAKGRFPSNFIDRVASATDIVAIIGRYTTLKPQGRRLVGLCPFHNEKTPSFSVDAEQGLYYCFGCHAGGTVFTFLMEKEGMTFADAVESLARDAGIELPATSGNYERAEGLEEAAEFTADFFARALNSKVGEQAREYLRGRGISEKTWKTFGIGWAPADQAILPNTIGKDRRDFKPFVKIGILGESRYGNKYFSTISDALVFPIHKASGRPVGFAHRRIRDDRADGPKYVNSADNDIYHKSSILYGLPQARAEIRRQKQSILVEGYFDVIALHEYGIMGAVACCGTALTSVQASILARYAPRAVILFDGDDAGLKATLRSIEILLSAGLEVHI
;
A
#
# COMPACT_ATOMS: atom_id res chain seq x y z
N MET A 1 8.72 9.40 -0.36
CA MET A 1 9.38 10.53 -1.03
C MET A 1 9.73 10.12 -2.45
N ALA A 2 8.97 10.56 -3.46
CA ALA A 2 9.20 10.23 -4.87
C ALA A 2 10.14 11.22 -5.60
N LYS A 3 10.53 12.31 -4.93
CA LYS A 3 11.46 13.35 -5.44
C LYS A 3 12.91 12.85 -5.69
N GLY A 4 13.24 11.62 -5.33
CA GLY A 4 14.56 11.02 -5.54
C GLY A 4 14.73 10.20 -6.82
N ARG A 5 13.65 9.90 -7.57
CA ARG A 5 13.69 9.01 -8.75
C ARG A 5 14.14 9.73 -10.03
N PHE A 6 13.87 11.02 -10.14
CA PHE A 6 14.23 11.83 -11.30
C PHE A 6 15.03 13.05 -10.84
N PRO A 7 16.10 13.42 -11.55
CA PRO A 7 16.81 14.64 -11.25
C PRO A 7 15.86 15.84 -11.47
N SER A 8 15.98 16.88 -10.66
CA SER A 8 15.04 18.02 -10.68
C SER A 8 14.94 18.67 -12.06
N ASN A 9 16.07 18.81 -12.75
CA ASN A 9 16.13 19.33 -14.11
C ASN A 9 15.33 18.50 -15.14
N PHE A 10 15.16 17.20 -14.91
CA PHE A 10 14.33 16.34 -15.76
C PHE A 10 12.85 16.55 -15.48
N ILE A 11 12.46 16.62 -14.20
CA ILE A 11 11.09 16.90 -13.79
C ILE A 11 10.65 18.25 -14.36
N ASP A 12 11.51 19.27 -14.26
CA ASP A 12 11.25 20.61 -14.80
C ASP A 12 11.10 20.57 -16.32
N ARG A 13 11.98 19.83 -17.03
CA ARG A 13 11.88 19.65 -18.49
C ARG A 13 10.57 18.98 -18.91
N VAL A 14 10.12 17.95 -18.19
CA VAL A 14 8.84 17.27 -18.47
C VAL A 14 7.66 18.20 -18.18
N ALA A 15 7.68 18.94 -17.06
CA ALA A 15 6.66 19.94 -16.76
C ALA A 15 6.58 21.03 -17.82
N SER A 16 7.71 21.60 -18.25
CA SER A 16 7.74 22.65 -19.28
C SER A 16 7.30 22.16 -20.66
N ALA A 17 7.48 20.89 -20.96
CA ALA A 17 7.03 20.29 -22.22
C ALA A 17 5.56 19.82 -22.18
N THR A 18 4.91 19.88 -21.02
CA THR A 18 3.54 19.43 -20.85
C THR A 18 2.57 20.60 -20.91
N ASP A 19 1.61 20.53 -21.83
CA ASP A 19 0.47 21.46 -21.85
C ASP A 19 -0.57 21.07 -20.79
N ILE A 20 -0.51 21.73 -19.63
CA ILE A 20 -1.46 21.50 -18.53
C ILE A 20 -2.91 21.78 -18.94
N VAL A 21 -3.15 22.74 -19.86
CA VAL A 21 -4.50 23.08 -20.34
C VAL A 21 -5.05 21.93 -21.18
N ALA A 22 -4.23 21.33 -22.03
CA ALA A 22 -4.63 20.17 -22.83
C ALA A 22 -4.93 18.95 -21.95
N ILE A 23 -4.13 18.69 -20.91
CA ILE A 23 -4.37 17.57 -19.97
C ILE A 23 -5.69 17.78 -19.22
N ILE A 24 -5.90 18.95 -18.62
CA ILE A 24 -7.11 19.25 -17.84
C ILE A 24 -8.33 19.36 -18.76
N GLY A 25 -8.16 19.84 -19.98
CA GLY A 25 -9.20 19.97 -20.99
C GLY A 25 -9.87 18.63 -21.37
N ARG A 26 -9.22 17.50 -21.10
CA ARG A 26 -9.81 16.15 -21.24
C ARG A 26 -10.95 15.91 -20.25
N TYR A 27 -10.99 16.65 -19.14
CA TYR A 27 -11.90 16.45 -18.02
C TYR A 27 -12.94 17.54 -17.85
N THR A 28 -12.66 18.76 -18.30
CA THR A 28 -13.56 19.89 -18.15
C THR A 28 -13.31 20.92 -19.25
N THR A 29 -14.35 21.66 -19.63
CA THR A 29 -14.22 22.76 -20.58
C THR A 29 -13.66 23.99 -19.87
N LEU A 30 -12.50 24.44 -20.32
CA LEU A 30 -11.83 25.65 -19.83
C LEU A 30 -12.10 26.82 -20.79
N LYS A 31 -12.45 27.99 -20.25
CA LYS A 31 -12.67 29.24 -21.00
C LYS A 31 -11.68 30.31 -20.57
N PRO A 32 -11.16 31.14 -21.48
CA PRO A 32 -10.27 32.25 -21.12
C PRO A 32 -10.95 33.25 -20.19
N GLN A 33 -10.26 33.65 -19.13
CA GLN A 33 -10.66 34.72 -18.22
C GLN A 33 -9.42 35.50 -17.77
N GLY A 34 -9.14 36.60 -18.49
CA GLY A 34 -7.90 37.35 -18.30
C GLY A 34 -6.68 36.51 -18.68
N ARG A 35 -5.70 36.39 -17.77
CA ARG A 35 -4.48 35.59 -17.97
C ARG A 35 -4.64 34.11 -17.61
N ARG A 36 -5.79 33.72 -17.05
CA ARG A 36 -6.08 32.35 -16.60
C ARG A 36 -7.16 31.73 -17.47
N LEU A 37 -7.30 30.41 -17.41
CA LEU A 37 -8.45 29.71 -17.96
C LEU A 37 -9.31 29.16 -16.82
N VAL A 38 -10.63 29.26 -16.94
CA VAL A 38 -11.56 28.90 -15.87
C VAL A 38 -12.63 27.92 -16.37
N GLY A 39 -12.97 26.93 -15.55
CA GLY A 39 -13.97 25.90 -15.84
C GLY A 39 -14.59 25.30 -14.58
N LEU A 40 -15.43 24.28 -14.76
CA LEU A 40 -15.97 23.49 -13.65
C LEU A 40 -14.87 22.57 -13.10
N CYS A 41 -14.82 22.41 -11.79
CA CYS A 41 -13.82 21.58 -11.13
C CYS A 41 -13.95 20.09 -11.50
N PRO A 42 -12.86 19.44 -11.94
CA PRO A 42 -12.84 17.99 -12.14
C PRO A 42 -12.88 17.17 -10.84
N PHE A 43 -12.67 17.78 -9.67
CA PHE A 43 -12.51 17.08 -8.39
C PHE A 43 -13.78 17.07 -7.53
N HIS A 44 -14.69 18.03 -7.72
CA HIS A 44 -15.96 18.08 -6.99
C HIS A 44 -17.09 18.57 -7.91
N ASN A 45 -18.34 18.28 -7.51
CA ASN A 45 -19.49 18.63 -8.33
C ASN A 45 -19.97 20.05 -8.00
N GLU A 46 -20.02 20.92 -9.02
CA GLU A 46 -20.46 22.32 -8.89
C GLU A 46 -21.19 22.81 -10.14
N LYS A 47 -21.94 23.90 -10.01
CA LYS A 47 -22.64 24.56 -11.12
C LYS A 47 -21.98 25.85 -11.59
N THR A 48 -21.16 26.45 -10.74
CA THR A 48 -20.45 27.70 -11.01
C THR A 48 -18.97 27.38 -11.20
N PRO A 49 -18.31 27.83 -12.29
CA PRO A 49 -16.88 27.60 -12.49
C PRO A 49 -16.03 28.15 -11.34
N SER A 50 -15.29 27.27 -10.66
CA SER A 50 -14.32 27.67 -9.64
C SER A 50 -12.90 27.18 -9.91
N PHE A 51 -12.69 26.43 -11.00
CA PHE A 51 -11.42 25.82 -11.33
C PHE A 51 -10.62 26.70 -12.28
N SER A 52 -9.48 27.21 -11.81
CA SER A 52 -8.59 28.10 -12.56
C SER A 52 -7.29 27.39 -12.94
N VAL A 53 -6.83 27.61 -14.17
CA VAL A 53 -5.56 27.12 -14.71
C VAL A 53 -4.71 28.29 -15.16
N ASP A 54 -3.46 28.31 -14.71
CA ASP A 54 -2.38 29.15 -15.26
C ASP A 54 -1.56 28.33 -16.24
N ALA A 55 -1.70 28.64 -17.53
CA ALA A 55 -0.91 28.00 -18.57
C ALA A 55 0.57 28.41 -18.51
N GLU A 56 0.86 29.65 -18.10
CA GLU A 56 2.22 30.20 -18.06
C GLU A 56 3.01 29.63 -16.87
N GLN A 57 2.37 29.52 -15.71
CA GLN A 57 2.98 28.95 -14.51
C GLN A 57 2.88 27.42 -14.43
N GLY A 58 2.07 26.79 -15.29
CA GLY A 58 1.84 25.34 -15.24
C GLY A 58 1.11 24.87 -13.97
N LEU A 59 0.22 25.71 -13.43
CA LEU A 59 -0.46 25.48 -12.16
C LEU A 59 -1.97 25.49 -12.32
N TYR A 60 -2.67 24.71 -11.50
CA TYR A 60 -4.10 24.80 -11.35
C TYR A 60 -4.48 25.09 -9.88
N TYR A 61 -5.63 25.69 -9.69
CA TYR A 61 -6.22 25.89 -8.37
C TYR A 61 -7.75 25.97 -8.48
N CYS A 62 -8.43 25.29 -7.59
CA CYS A 62 -9.88 25.35 -7.44
C CYS A 62 -10.26 26.21 -6.24
N PHE A 63 -11.01 27.28 -6.48
CA PHE A 63 -11.51 28.16 -5.41
C PHE A 63 -12.68 27.55 -4.61
N GLY A 64 -13.29 26.47 -5.10
CA GLY A 64 -14.39 25.77 -4.42
C GLY A 64 -13.91 24.70 -3.43
N CYS A 65 -13.02 23.79 -3.86
CA CYS A 65 -12.54 22.67 -3.04
C CYS A 65 -11.08 22.78 -2.62
N HIS A 66 -10.38 23.86 -3.00
CA HIS A 66 -8.97 24.12 -2.69
C HIS A 66 -7.96 23.13 -3.29
N ALA A 67 -8.39 22.21 -4.15
CA ALA A 67 -7.48 21.37 -4.93
C ALA A 67 -6.58 22.25 -5.79
N GLY A 68 -5.28 22.02 -5.76
CA GLY A 68 -4.32 22.85 -6.49
C GLY A 68 -2.94 22.22 -6.56
N GLY A 69 -2.22 22.52 -7.63
CA GLY A 69 -0.87 22.01 -7.83
C GLY A 69 -0.44 22.05 -9.29
N THR A 70 0.53 21.20 -9.61
CA THR A 70 1.06 21.04 -10.97
C THR A 70 0.27 19.99 -11.75
N VAL A 71 0.57 19.84 -13.04
CA VAL A 71 0.02 18.75 -13.87
C VAL A 71 0.28 17.35 -13.27
N PHE A 72 1.41 17.14 -12.61
CA PHE A 72 1.69 15.87 -11.90
C PHE A 72 0.72 15.66 -10.74
N THR A 73 0.46 16.71 -9.96
CA THR A 73 -0.48 16.67 -8.84
C THR A 73 -1.89 16.36 -9.34
N PHE A 74 -2.28 16.98 -10.46
CA PHE A 74 -3.56 16.72 -11.11
C PHE A 74 -3.72 15.24 -11.48
N LEU A 75 -2.74 14.64 -12.16
CA LEU A 75 -2.79 13.23 -12.55
C LEU A 75 -2.78 12.29 -11.34
N MET A 76 -2.00 12.60 -10.31
CA MET A 76 -1.99 11.83 -9.07
C MET A 76 -3.35 11.81 -8.39
N GLU A 77 -4.01 12.95 -8.30
CA GLU A 77 -5.31 13.07 -7.62
C GLU A 77 -6.47 12.60 -8.49
N LYS A 78 -6.44 12.86 -9.80
CA LYS A 78 -7.52 12.55 -10.74
C LYS A 78 -7.47 11.11 -11.25
N GLU A 79 -6.28 10.59 -11.52
CA GLU A 79 -6.07 9.27 -12.11
C GLU A 79 -5.51 8.25 -11.09
N GLY A 80 -5.18 8.69 -9.87
CA GLY A 80 -4.64 7.81 -8.83
C GLY A 80 -3.21 7.34 -9.10
N MET A 81 -2.49 8.04 -9.99
CA MET A 81 -1.10 7.73 -10.35
C MET A 81 -0.15 8.01 -9.18
N THR A 82 0.98 7.30 -9.14
CA THR A 82 2.11 7.76 -8.34
C THR A 82 2.79 8.95 -9.03
N PHE A 83 3.57 9.75 -8.29
CA PHE A 83 4.35 10.84 -8.89
C PHE A 83 5.30 10.33 -9.99
N ALA A 84 5.84 9.12 -9.81
CA ALA A 84 6.73 8.53 -10.79
C ALA A 84 5.98 8.16 -12.09
N ASP A 85 4.83 7.52 -11.97
CA ASP A 85 3.99 7.16 -13.11
C ASP A 85 3.52 8.42 -13.87
N ALA A 86 3.18 9.48 -13.13
CA ALA A 86 2.79 10.76 -13.72
C ALA A 86 3.95 11.41 -14.51
N VAL A 87 5.17 11.39 -13.96
CA VAL A 87 6.37 11.90 -14.66
C VAL A 87 6.69 11.07 -15.90
N GLU A 88 6.61 9.74 -15.84
CA GLU A 88 6.90 8.87 -16.99
C GLU A 88 5.84 8.93 -18.07
N SER A 89 4.55 9.00 -17.69
CA SER A 89 3.45 9.15 -18.62
C SER A 89 3.59 10.45 -19.42
N LEU A 90 3.85 11.56 -18.73
CA LEU A 90 4.02 12.86 -19.37
C LEU A 90 5.31 12.94 -20.20
N ALA A 91 6.41 12.34 -19.74
CA ALA A 91 7.63 12.24 -20.54
C ALA A 91 7.39 11.48 -21.85
N ARG A 92 6.63 10.39 -21.82
CA ARG A 92 6.27 9.61 -23.01
C ARG A 92 5.39 10.41 -23.97
N ASP A 93 4.35 11.07 -23.46
CA ASP A 93 3.46 11.92 -24.26
C ASP A 93 4.23 13.07 -24.93
N ALA A 94 5.23 13.64 -24.24
CA ALA A 94 6.08 14.70 -24.73
C ALA A 94 7.27 14.23 -25.58
N GLY A 95 7.43 12.93 -25.82
CA GLY A 95 8.58 12.38 -26.57
C GLY A 95 9.94 12.62 -25.89
N ILE A 96 9.95 12.83 -24.57
CA ILE A 96 11.14 13.07 -23.77
C ILE A 96 11.72 11.73 -23.31
N GLU A 97 12.93 11.41 -23.79
CA GLU A 97 13.67 10.25 -23.29
C GLU A 97 13.97 10.37 -21.79
N LEU A 98 13.67 9.29 -21.06
CA LEU A 98 14.01 9.17 -19.64
C LEU A 98 15.54 9.13 -19.48
N PRO A 99 16.15 9.91 -18.56
CA PRO A 99 17.59 9.90 -18.30
C PRO A 99 18.14 8.49 -18.08
N ALA A 100 19.41 8.23 -18.40
CA ALA A 100 20.03 6.90 -18.25
C ALA A 100 20.04 6.36 -16.80
N THR A 101 19.99 7.24 -15.79
CA THR A 101 19.77 6.89 -14.37
C THR A 101 18.29 6.65 -14.01
N SER A 102 17.38 7.06 -14.88
CA SER A 102 15.96 6.66 -14.95
C SER A 102 15.72 5.58 -16.01
N GLY A 103 16.81 5.00 -16.54
CA GLY A 103 16.84 3.87 -17.46
C GLY A 103 17.47 2.62 -16.83
N ASN A 104 17.27 2.42 -15.53
CA ASN A 104 17.60 1.16 -14.86
C ASN A 104 16.80 0.89 -13.57
N TYR A 105 15.55 1.38 -13.51
CA TYR A 105 14.54 0.49 -12.94
C TYR A 105 14.19 -0.44 -14.10
N GLU A 106 14.71 -1.67 -14.02
CA GLU A 106 13.89 -2.83 -14.36
C GLU A 106 12.44 -2.44 -14.02
N ARG A 107 11.46 -2.85 -14.82
CA ARG A 107 10.10 -2.94 -14.28
C ARG A 107 10.19 -3.52 -12.85
N ALA A 108 9.12 -3.45 -12.07
CA ALA A 108 8.89 -4.50 -11.10
C ALA A 108 8.76 -5.86 -11.84
N GLU A 109 9.74 -6.24 -12.66
CA GLU A 109 9.84 -7.42 -13.50
C GLU A 109 9.98 -8.55 -12.50
N GLY A 110 8.83 -9.16 -12.22
CA GLY A 110 8.75 -10.25 -11.29
C GLY A 110 8.58 -9.87 -9.82
N LEU A 111 8.51 -8.60 -9.37
CA LEU A 111 8.37 -8.33 -7.93
C LEU A 111 6.97 -8.72 -7.42
N GLU A 112 5.94 -8.31 -8.15
CA GLU A 112 4.55 -8.64 -7.80
C GLU A 112 4.29 -10.14 -8.07
N GLU A 113 4.86 -10.69 -9.13
CA GLU A 113 4.81 -12.12 -9.44
C GLU A 113 5.56 -12.95 -8.37
N ALA A 114 6.70 -12.47 -7.87
CA ALA A 114 7.43 -13.11 -6.78
C ALA A 114 6.64 -13.03 -5.46
N ALA A 115 5.98 -11.90 -5.18
CA ALA A 115 5.10 -11.78 -4.04
C ALA A 115 3.88 -12.72 -4.16
N GLU A 116 3.27 -12.83 -5.33
CA GLU A 116 2.17 -13.77 -5.60
C GLU A 116 2.62 -15.23 -5.45
N PHE A 117 3.74 -15.60 -6.06
CA PHE A 117 4.33 -16.93 -5.93
C PHE A 117 4.63 -17.25 -4.46
N THR A 118 5.22 -16.32 -3.73
CA THR A 118 5.56 -16.50 -2.31
C THR A 118 4.31 -16.69 -1.46
N ALA A 119 3.27 -15.88 -1.70
CA ALA A 119 1.99 -16.01 -0.99
C ALA A 119 1.34 -17.37 -1.23
N ASP A 120 1.27 -17.82 -2.49
CA ASP A 120 0.75 -19.14 -2.86
C ASP A 120 1.59 -20.27 -2.26
N PHE A 121 2.92 -20.17 -2.31
CA PHE A 121 3.83 -21.14 -1.70
C PHE A 121 3.53 -21.32 -0.20
N PHE A 122 3.47 -20.23 0.57
CA PHE A 122 3.22 -20.31 2.01
C PHE A 122 1.79 -20.76 2.32
N ALA A 123 0.79 -20.36 1.51
CA ALA A 123 -0.58 -20.85 1.66
C ALA A 123 -0.67 -22.37 1.42
N ARG A 124 0.00 -22.89 0.38
CA ARG A 124 0.09 -24.35 0.14
C ARG A 124 0.82 -25.06 1.27
N ALA A 125 1.92 -24.50 1.76
CA ALA A 125 2.66 -25.04 2.89
C ALA A 125 1.77 -25.15 4.14
N LEU A 126 0.96 -24.13 4.44
CA LEU A 126 -0.01 -24.16 5.55
C LEU A 126 -1.04 -25.28 5.39
N ASN A 127 -1.46 -25.59 4.16
CA ASN A 127 -2.46 -26.65 3.90
C ASN A 127 -1.84 -28.06 3.76
N SER A 128 -0.52 -28.17 3.73
CA SER A 128 0.21 -29.43 3.63
C SER A 128 0.52 -30.04 5.00
N LYS A 129 1.18 -31.21 5.04
CA LYS A 129 1.61 -31.84 6.31
C LYS A 129 2.51 -30.93 7.15
N VAL A 130 3.38 -30.12 6.53
CA VAL A 130 4.30 -29.27 7.30
C VAL A 130 3.62 -28.12 8.04
N GLY A 131 2.37 -27.78 7.69
CA GLY A 131 1.58 -26.72 8.33
C GLY A 131 0.66 -27.19 9.44
N GLU A 132 0.70 -28.46 9.86
CA GLU A 132 -0.23 -29.03 10.85
C GLU A 132 -0.29 -28.23 12.16
N GLN A 133 0.87 -28.00 12.77
CA GLN A 133 0.97 -27.22 14.02
C GLN A 133 0.45 -25.78 13.85
N ALA A 134 0.69 -25.17 12.69
CA ALA A 134 0.22 -23.82 12.40
C ALA A 134 -1.31 -23.76 12.29
N ARG A 135 -1.93 -24.78 11.68
CA ARG A 135 -3.40 -24.91 11.64
C ARG A 135 -3.98 -25.16 13.03
N GLU A 136 -3.34 -26.00 13.86
CA GLU A 136 -3.74 -26.22 15.25
C GLU A 136 -3.68 -24.93 16.06
N TYR A 137 -2.59 -24.16 15.92
CA TYR A 137 -2.45 -22.86 16.55
C TYR A 137 -3.57 -21.89 16.12
N LEU A 138 -3.85 -21.79 14.82
CA LEU A 138 -4.93 -20.94 14.31
C LEU A 138 -6.30 -21.34 14.87
N ARG A 139 -6.61 -22.64 14.89
CA ARG A 139 -7.85 -23.16 15.49
C ARG A 139 -7.92 -22.91 17.00
N GLY A 140 -6.83 -23.10 17.73
CA GLY A 140 -6.73 -22.78 19.16
C GLY A 140 -6.94 -21.30 19.46
N ARG A 141 -6.74 -20.44 18.45
CA ARG A 141 -7.03 -19.00 18.51
C ARG A 141 -8.40 -18.62 17.93
N GLY A 142 -9.24 -19.61 17.62
CA GLY A 142 -10.60 -19.42 17.11
C GLY A 142 -10.68 -19.03 15.64
N ILE A 143 -9.60 -19.10 14.88
CA ILE A 143 -9.60 -18.74 13.46
C ILE A 143 -10.00 -19.95 12.62
N SER A 144 -11.03 -19.81 11.78
CA SER A 144 -11.51 -20.88 10.92
C SER A 144 -10.71 -21.01 9.62
N GLU A 145 -10.87 -22.17 8.96
CA GLU A 145 -10.26 -22.41 7.65
C GLU A 145 -10.71 -21.42 6.57
N LYS A 146 -11.98 -21.05 6.63
CA LYS A 146 -12.53 -20.01 5.77
C LYS A 146 -11.78 -18.69 5.96
N THR A 147 -11.56 -18.28 7.19
CA THR A 147 -10.93 -16.98 7.48
C THR A 147 -9.46 -16.97 7.10
N TRP A 148 -8.68 -17.99 7.47
CA TRP A 148 -7.27 -17.98 7.09
C TRP A 148 -7.07 -18.10 5.57
N LYS A 149 -7.99 -18.73 4.83
CA LYS A 149 -8.01 -18.68 3.36
C LYS A 149 -8.36 -17.28 2.83
N THR A 150 -9.37 -16.61 3.40
CA THR A 150 -9.75 -15.22 3.01
C THR A 150 -8.59 -14.23 3.16
N PHE A 151 -7.78 -14.39 4.19
CA PHE A 151 -6.60 -13.54 4.43
C PHE A 151 -5.32 -14.05 3.75
N GLY A 152 -5.37 -15.22 3.11
CA GLY A 152 -4.20 -15.83 2.49
C GLY A 152 -3.10 -16.22 3.48
N ILE A 153 -3.45 -16.49 4.75
CA ILE A 153 -2.46 -16.84 5.77
C ILE A 153 -1.71 -18.10 5.31
N GLY A 154 -0.40 -18.09 5.49
CA GLY A 154 0.50 -19.14 5.11
C GLY A 154 1.39 -19.62 6.25
N TRP A 155 2.24 -20.58 5.96
CA TRP A 155 3.22 -21.14 6.87
C TRP A 155 4.59 -21.15 6.19
N ALA A 156 5.58 -20.54 6.82
CA ALA A 156 6.97 -20.64 6.42
C ALA A 156 7.59 -21.90 7.02
N PRO A 157 8.01 -22.90 6.21
CA PRO A 157 8.66 -24.09 6.73
C PRO A 157 9.91 -23.79 7.53
N ALA A 158 10.27 -24.66 8.47
CA ALA A 158 11.48 -24.52 9.28
C ALA A 158 12.77 -24.61 8.43
N ASP A 159 12.77 -25.46 7.40
CA ASP A 159 13.89 -25.58 6.45
C ASP A 159 13.89 -24.41 5.46
N GLN A 160 14.85 -23.52 5.64
CA GLN A 160 15.05 -22.31 4.83
C GLN A 160 15.46 -22.59 3.39
N ALA A 161 15.84 -23.81 3.03
CA ALA A 161 16.20 -24.18 1.67
C ALA A 161 14.97 -24.52 0.80
N ILE A 162 13.81 -24.83 1.39
CA ILE A 162 12.63 -25.30 0.65
C ILE A 162 12.15 -24.25 -0.36
N LEU A 163 11.98 -22.99 0.07
CA LEU A 163 11.52 -21.92 -0.83
C LEU A 163 12.52 -21.66 -1.99
N PRO A 164 13.82 -21.43 -1.74
CA PRO A 164 14.85 -21.36 -2.78
C PRO A 164 14.78 -22.53 -3.79
N ASN A 165 14.68 -23.76 -3.30
CA ASN A 165 14.63 -24.95 -4.14
C ASN A 165 13.34 -25.05 -4.96
N THR A 166 12.25 -24.43 -4.49
CA THR A 166 10.95 -24.42 -5.16
C THR A 166 10.88 -23.36 -6.27
N ILE A 167 11.58 -22.23 -6.10
CA ILE A 167 11.65 -21.16 -7.11
C ILE A 167 12.35 -21.66 -8.38
N GLY A 168 13.48 -22.34 -8.24
CA GLY A 168 14.20 -22.90 -9.39
C GLY A 168 15.71 -22.97 -9.18
N LYS A 169 16.44 -23.20 -10.28
CA LYS A 169 17.92 -23.30 -10.28
C LYS A 169 18.62 -22.10 -10.91
N ASP A 170 17.91 -21.27 -11.69
CA ASP A 170 18.51 -20.08 -12.30
C ASP A 170 18.53 -18.94 -11.29
N ARG A 171 19.73 -18.45 -10.96
CA ARG A 171 19.94 -17.37 -9.99
C ARG A 171 19.27 -16.05 -10.39
N ARG A 172 19.01 -15.84 -11.68
CA ARG A 172 18.30 -14.65 -12.16
C ARG A 172 16.87 -14.59 -11.62
N ASP A 173 16.26 -15.75 -11.37
CA ASP A 173 14.90 -15.86 -10.82
C ASP A 173 14.83 -15.41 -9.35
N PHE A 174 15.96 -15.33 -8.64
CA PHE A 174 16.02 -15.03 -7.21
C PHE A 174 16.02 -13.53 -6.90
N LYS A 175 16.43 -12.69 -7.86
CA LYS A 175 16.59 -11.25 -7.66
C LYS A 175 15.30 -10.57 -7.18
N PRO A 176 14.11 -10.85 -7.75
CA PRO A 176 12.85 -10.32 -7.23
C PRO A 176 12.57 -10.72 -5.79
N PHE A 177 12.81 -11.99 -5.42
CA PHE A 177 12.55 -12.51 -4.07
C PHE A 177 13.50 -11.93 -3.02
N VAL A 178 14.74 -11.62 -3.39
CA VAL A 178 15.69 -10.90 -2.54
C VAL A 178 15.24 -9.45 -2.35
N LYS A 179 14.81 -8.76 -3.42
CA LYS A 179 14.33 -7.37 -3.35
C LYS A 179 13.08 -7.21 -2.47
N ILE A 180 12.14 -8.16 -2.49
CA ILE A 180 10.97 -8.15 -1.59
C ILE A 180 11.29 -8.67 -0.17
N GLY A 181 12.54 -9.07 0.09
CA GLY A 181 13.05 -9.45 1.40
C GLY A 181 12.70 -10.87 1.85
N ILE A 182 12.27 -11.75 0.93
CA ILE A 182 11.85 -13.13 1.24
C ILE A 182 13.00 -14.14 1.13
N LEU A 183 14.02 -13.81 0.33
CA LEU A 183 15.28 -14.53 0.29
C LEU A 183 16.43 -13.67 0.79
N GLY A 184 17.29 -14.30 1.59
CA GLY A 184 18.61 -13.78 1.96
C GLY A 184 19.70 -14.49 1.15
N GLU A 185 20.82 -13.80 0.96
CA GLU A 185 22.01 -14.36 0.34
C GLU A 185 23.09 -14.61 1.41
N SER A 186 23.73 -15.77 1.36
CA SER A 186 24.84 -16.11 2.25
C SER A 186 26.01 -15.13 2.06
N ARG A 187 26.84 -14.92 3.09
CA ARG A 187 28.02 -14.01 3.00
C ARG A 187 28.97 -14.33 1.84
N TYR A 188 29.06 -15.59 1.42
CA TYR A 188 29.92 -16.03 0.33
C TYR A 188 29.24 -15.98 -1.05
N GLY A 189 28.02 -15.44 -1.14
CA GLY A 189 27.27 -15.28 -2.38
C GLY A 189 26.88 -16.59 -3.07
N ASN A 190 27.02 -17.74 -2.39
CA ASN A 190 26.87 -19.05 -3.03
C ASN A 190 25.57 -19.78 -2.70
N LYS A 191 24.80 -19.31 -1.72
CA LYS A 191 23.55 -19.92 -1.27
C LYS A 191 22.48 -18.86 -0.99
N TYR A 192 21.24 -19.17 -1.35
CA TYR A 192 20.04 -18.44 -0.94
C TYR A 192 19.31 -19.22 0.15
N PHE A 193 18.66 -18.50 1.06
CA PHE A 193 17.87 -19.07 2.14
C PHE A 193 16.63 -18.20 2.37
N SER A 194 15.52 -18.79 2.80
CA SER A 194 14.34 -18.00 3.17
C SER A 194 14.62 -17.19 4.43
N THR A 195 14.29 -15.90 4.40
CA THR A 195 14.44 -14.99 5.55
C THR A 195 13.39 -15.26 6.64
N ILE A 196 12.29 -15.91 6.27
CA ILE A 196 11.20 -16.30 7.16
C ILE A 196 11.24 -17.83 7.30
N SER A 197 11.25 -18.32 8.54
CA SER A 197 11.18 -19.74 8.84
C SER A 197 10.45 -20.00 10.15
N ASP A 198 9.81 -21.17 10.22
CA ASP A 198 9.07 -21.66 11.39
C ASP A 198 8.07 -20.64 11.94
N ALA A 199 7.32 -20.01 11.03
CA ALA A 199 6.44 -18.89 11.34
C ALA A 199 5.16 -18.90 10.51
N LEU A 200 4.07 -18.45 11.13
CA LEU A 200 2.88 -18.02 10.41
C LEU A 200 3.22 -16.81 9.54
N VAL A 201 2.73 -16.79 8.32
CA VAL A 201 2.93 -15.72 7.36
C VAL A 201 1.58 -15.08 7.04
N PHE A 202 1.54 -13.76 7.09
CA PHE A 202 0.37 -12.95 6.79
C PHE A 202 0.71 -12.08 5.58
N PRO A 203 0.23 -12.42 4.37
CA PRO A 203 0.47 -11.60 3.20
C PRO A 203 -0.21 -10.23 3.35
N ILE A 204 0.53 -9.20 2.99
CA ILE A 204 0.09 -7.82 3.03
C ILE A 204 -0.23 -7.40 1.60
N HIS A 205 -1.44 -6.90 1.41
CA HIS A 205 -2.00 -6.63 0.09
C HIS A 205 -2.17 -5.13 -0.14
N LYS A 206 -1.91 -4.70 -1.37
CA LYS A 206 -2.35 -3.37 -1.82
C LYS A 206 -3.87 -3.35 -2.01
N ALA A 207 -4.47 -2.16 -2.16
CA ALA A 207 -5.92 -1.99 -2.25
C ALA A 207 -6.59 -2.80 -3.38
N SER A 208 -5.86 -3.18 -4.43
CA SER A 208 -6.37 -4.05 -5.50
C SER A 208 -6.48 -5.53 -5.12
N GLY A 209 -5.87 -5.95 -4.01
CA GLY A 209 -5.87 -7.33 -3.54
C GLY A 209 -4.62 -8.13 -3.91
N ARG A 210 -3.64 -7.52 -4.61
CA ARG A 210 -2.37 -8.19 -4.93
C ARG A 210 -1.41 -8.13 -3.73
N PRO A 211 -0.67 -9.20 -3.41
CA PRO A 211 0.31 -9.21 -2.34
C PRO A 211 1.51 -8.35 -2.72
N VAL A 212 2.06 -7.62 -1.74
CA VAL A 212 3.21 -6.74 -1.93
C VAL A 212 4.27 -6.88 -0.83
N GLY A 213 3.91 -7.46 0.29
CA GLY A 213 4.83 -7.72 1.41
C GLY A 213 4.25 -8.76 2.35
N PHE A 214 4.96 -9.05 3.43
CA PHE A 214 4.59 -10.09 4.37
C PHE A 214 4.84 -9.64 5.80
N ALA A 215 3.93 -9.99 6.71
CA ALA A 215 4.22 -10.05 8.13
C ALA A 215 4.40 -11.51 8.53
N HIS A 216 5.20 -11.77 9.56
CA HIS A 216 5.33 -13.12 10.09
C HIS A 216 5.38 -13.16 11.61
N ARG A 217 4.94 -14.29 12.15
CA ARG A 217 4.89 -14.58 13.58
C ARG A 217 5.38 -15.98 13.87
N ARG A 218 6.39 -16.09 14.72
CA ARG A 218 6.82 -17.39 15.26
C ARG A 218 5.79 -17.89 16.26
N ILE A 219 5.50 -19.19 16.21
CA ILE A 219 4.56 -19.85 17.12
C ILE A 219 5.25 -20.69 18.20
N ARG A 220 6.55 -20.98 18.01
CA ARG A 220 7.40 -21.63 19.00
C ARG A 220 8.21 -20.55 19.72
N ASP A 221 7.95 -20.41 21.02
CA ASP A 221 8.56 -19.39 21.88
C ASP A 221 9.82 -19.98 22.53
N ASP A 222 10.99 -19.70 21.98
CA ASP A 222 12.29 -19.93 22.62
C ASP A 222 13.08 -18.61 22.83
N ARG A 223 12.49 -17.46 22.48
CA ARG A 223 13.08 -16.13 22.65
C ARG A 223 12.04 -15.13 23.13
N ALA A 224 11.87 -15.05 24.45
CA ALA A 224 10.94 -14.14 25.13
C ALA A 224 11.19 -12.63 24.83
N ASP A 225 12.32 -12.29 24.22
CA ASP A 225 12.77 -10.89 24.03
C ASP A 225 12.62 -10.36 22.58
N GLY A 226 12.01 -11.13 21.67
CA GLY A 226 11.84 -10.75 20.26
C GLY A 226 10.49 -10.06 19.96
N PRO A 227 10.40 -9.22 18.89
CA PRO A 227 9.12 -8.65 18.47
C PRO A 227 8.14 -9.75 18.03
N LYS A 228 6.91 -9.68 18.52
CA LYS A 228 5.83 -10.65 18.29
C LYS A 228 5.44 -10.80 16.80
N TYR A 229 5.59 -9.73 16.03
CA TYR A 229 5.42 -9.71 14.58
C TYR A 229 6.60 -8.99 13.93
N VAL A 230 7.04 -9.51 12.79
CA VAL A 230 8.07 -8.88 11.96
C VAL A 230 7.51 -8.69 10.57
N ASN A 231 7.63 -7.45 10.06
CA ASN A 231 7.14 -7.07 8.74
C ASN A 231 8.30 -6.97 7.75
N SER A 232 8.06 -7.31 6.49
CA SER A 232 8.95 -6.99 5.36
C SER A 232 9.48 -5.57 5.49
N ALA A 233 10.75 -5.35 5.11
CA ALA A 233 11.27 -4.00 4.97
C ALA A 233 10.52 -3.25 3.85
N ASP A 234 10.49 -1.92 3.93
CA ASP A 234 10.00 -1.11 2.81
C ASP A 234 10.84 -1.41 1.57
N ASN A 235 10.17 -1.53 0.42
CA ASN A 235 10.76 -1.83 -0.88
C ASN A 235 9.96 -1.16 -2.00
N ASP A 236 10.31 -1.44 -3.26
CA ASP A 236 9.73 -0.79 -4.43
C ASP A 236 8.21 -0.98 -4.61
N ILE A 237 7.63 -2.06 -4.03
CA ILE A 237 6.19 -2.36 -4.12
C ILE A 237 5.46 -2.28 -2.77
N TYR A 238 6.19 -2.16 -1.66
CA TYR A 238 5.64 -2.15 -0.30
C TYR A 238 6.19 -1.00 0.54
N HIS A 239 5.29 -0.15 1.00
CA HIS A 239 5.58 0.89 1.98
C HIS A 239 4.61 0.77 3.16
N LYS A 240 5.13 0.48 4.36
CA LYS A 240 4.32 0.32 5.59
C LYS A 240 3.39 1.50 5.82
N SER A 241 3.90 2.70 5.57
CA SER A 241 3.23 3.98 5.80
C SER A 241 2.06 4.27 4.85
N SER A 242 1.85 3.48 3.80
CA SER A 242 0.78 3.70 2.81
C SER A 242 -0.13 2.49 2.61
N ILE A 243 -0.04 1.49 3.48
CA ILE A 243 -0.85 0.26 3.41
C ILE A 243 -1.57 0.01 4.73
N LEU A 244 -2.82 -0.45 4.62
CA LEU A 244 -3.64 -0.92 5.72
C LEU A 244 -3.91 -2.41 5.52
N TYR A 245 -3.56 -3.21 6.51
CA TYR A 245 -3.84 -4.63 6.50
C TYR A 245 -5.36 -4.88 6.54
N GLY A 246 -5.83 -5.88 5.79
CA GLY A 246 -7.25 -6.22 5.68
C GLY A 246 -8.06 -5.32 4.76
N LEU A 247 -7.49 -4.24 4.18
CA LEU A 247 -8.25 -3.30 3.36
C LEU A 247 -8.96 -3.97 2.16
N PRO A 248 -8.33 -4.88 1.38
CA PRO A 248 -9.04 -5.55 0.28
C PRO A 248 -10.23 -6.40 0.74
N GLN A 249 -10.10 -7.04 1.91
CA GLN A 249 -11.16 -7.82 2.54
C GLN A 249 -12.28 -6.92 3.08
N ALA A 250 -11.93 -5.74 3.61
CA ALA A 250 -12.86 -4.86 4.31
C ALA A 250 -13.55 -3.81 3.44
N ARG A 251 -12.94 -3.37 2.32
CA ARG A 251 -13.36 -2.20 1.53
C ARG A 251 -14.83 -2.20 1.09
N ALA A 252 -15.39 -3.37 0.82
CA ALA A 252 -16.80 -3.49 0.43
C ALA A 252 -17.73 -3.16 1.60
N GLU A 253 -17.44 -3.73 2.78
CA GLU A 253 -18.21 -3.47 4.00
C GLU A 253 -18.02 -2.02 4.49
N ILE A 254 -16.78 -1.50 4.43
CA ILE A 254 -16.49 -0.11 4.80
C ILE A 254 -17.35 0.86 4.00
N ARG A 255 -17.45 0.66 2.68
CA ARG A 255 -18.32 1.48 1.81
C ARG A 255 -19.79 1.32 2.16
N ARG A 256 -20.24 0.07 2.39
CA ARG A 256 -21.65 -0.24 2.70
C ARG A 256 -22.10 0.41 4.00
N GLN A 257 -21.28 0.35 5.04
CA GLN A 257 -21.56 0.93 6.36
C GLN A 257 -21.20 2.42 6.45
N LYS A 258 -20.47 2.93 5.45
CA LYS A 258 -19.86 4.27 5.48
C LYS A 258 -19.02 4.48 6.75
N GLN A 259 -18.30 3.42 7.16
CA GLN A 259 -17.52 3.39 8.40
C GLN A 259 -16.39 2.36 8.29
N SER A 260 -15.19 2.77 8.66
CA SER A 260 -14.05 1.85 8.89
C SER A 260 -13.84 1.61 10.39
N ILE A 261 -13.29 0.45 10.74
CA ILE A 261 -12.86 0.15 12.13
C ILE A 261 -11.35 -0.04 12.09
N LEU A 262 -10.62 0.80 12.83
CA LEU A 262 -9.17 0.79 12.93
C LEU A 262 -8.76 0.09 14.22
N VAL A 263 -8.03 -1.02 14.09
CA VAL A 263 -7.49 -1.81 15.21
C VAL A 263 -5.96 -1.85 15.18
N GLU A 264 -5.33 -2.32 16.26
CA GLU A 264 -3.87 -2.26 16.40
C GLU A 264 -3.11 -3.27 15.54
N GLY A 265 -3.60 -4.51 15.48
CA GLY A 265 -2.83 -5.62 14.95
C GLY A 265 -3.53 -6.46 13.88
N TYR A 266 -2.71 -7.24 13.18
CA TYR A 266 -3.16 -8.23 12.20
C TYR A 266 -4.19 -9.19 12.79
N PHE A 267 -3.97 -9.64 14.03
CA PHE A 267 -4.82 -10.63 14.66
C PHE A 267 -6.21 -10.07 15.00
N ASP A 268 -6.28 -8.80 15.37
CA ASP A 268 -7.54 -8.13 15.72
C ASP A 268 -8.41 -7.97 14.47
N VAL A 269 -7.80 -7.60 13.34
CA VAL A 269 -8.48 -7.59 12.04
C VAL A 269 -9.04 -8.98 11.70
N ILE A 270 -8.20 -10.01 11.79
CA ILE A 270 -8.58 -11.38 11.42
C ILE A 270 -9.70 -11.89 12.35
N ALA A 271 -9.59 -11.64 13.65
CA ALA A 271 -10.59 -12.05 14.64
C ALA A 271 -11.92 -11.33 14.41
N LEU A 272 -11.92 -10.01 14.20
CA LEU A 272 -13.14 -9.26 13.91
C LEU A 272 -13.84 -9.79 12.65
N HIS A 273 -13.09 -10.10 11.58
CA HIS A 273 -13.64 -10.70 10.37
C HIS A 273 -14.18 -12.12 10.60
N GLU A 274 -13.53 -12.94 11.42
CA GLU A 274 -14.05 -14.27 11.83
C GLU A 274 -15.44 -14.14 12.47
N TYR A 275 -15.63 -13.12 13.33
CA TYR A 275 -16.91 -12.84 13.98
C TYR A 275 -17.88 -11.99 13.14
N GLY A 276 -17.61 -11.81 11.84
CA GLY A 276 -18.51 -11.12 10.91
C GLY A 276 -18.42 -9.59 10.93
N ILE A 277 -17.48 -9.01 11.67
CA ILE A 277 -17.19 -7.57 11.69
C ILE A 277 -16.17 -7.27 10.58
N MET A 278 -16.66 -7.24 9.34
CA MET A 278 -15.84 -7.19 8.12
C MET A 278 -15.25 -5.80 7.82
N GLY A 279 -15.60 -4.76 8.59
CA GLY A 279 -15.13 -3.38 8.37
C GLY A 279 -13.76 -3.06 8.96
N ALA A 280 -13.09 -4.05 9.57
CA ALA A 280 -11.85 -3.84 10.31
C ALA A 280 -10.59 -3.82 9.44
N VAL A 281 -9.66 -2.92 9.75
CA VAL A 281 -8.32 -2.78 9.17
C VAL A 281 -7.29 -2.40 10.24
N ALA A 282 -6.01 -2.61 9.97
CA ALA A 282 -4.92 -2.25 10.88
C ALA A 282 -3.72 -1.62 10.17
N CYS A 283 -2.94 -0.84 10.91
CA CYS A 283 -1.62 -0.39 10.48
C CYS A 283 -0.61 -1.56 10.49
N CYS A 284 0.39 -1.51 9.61
CA CYS A 284 1.40 -2.57 9.51
C CYS A 284 2.55 -2.40 10.54
N GLY A 285 2.23 -2.54 11.83
CA GLY A 285 3.22 -2.47 12.93
C GLY A 285 3.82 -1.08 13.16
N THR A 286 3.09 -0.03 12.81
CA THR A 286 3.47 1.37 13.00
C THR A 286 2.27 2.19 13.46
N ALA A 287 2.52 3.37 14.02
CA ALA A 287 1.45 4.35 14.22
C ALA A 287 0.76 4.71 12.89
N LEU A 288 -0.52 5.09 12.97
CA LEU A 288 -1.29 5.57 11.82
C LEU A 288 -0.60 6.77 11.15
N THR A 289 -0.61 6.80 9.83
CA THR A 289 -0.08 7.92 9.02
C THR A 289 -1.19 8.73 8.37
N SER A 290 -0.89 9.98 7.99
CA SER A 290 -1.81 10.81 7.20
C SER A 290 -2.17 10.15 5.86
N VAL A 291 -1.22 9.47 5.22
CA VAL A 291 -1.46 8.73 3.97
C VAL A 291 -2.48 7.61 4.18
N GLN A 292 -2.35 6.82 5.25
CA GLN A 292 -3.32 5.77 5.59
C GLN A 292 -4.70 6.35 5.92
N ALA A 293 -4.76 7.47 6.65
CA ALA A 293 -6.02 8.17 6.92
C ALA A 293 -6.69 8.68 5.63
N SER A 294 -5.93 9.30 4.72
CA SER A 294 -6.44 9.70 3.41
C SER A 294 -6.91 8.50 2.58
N ILE A 295 -6.26 7.34 2.70
CA ILE A 295 -6.74 6.11 2.06
C ILE A 295 -8.14 5.75 2.59
N LEU A 296 -8.36 5.78 3.91
CA LEU A 296 -9.65 5.47 4.52
C LEU A 296 -10.75 6.46 4.12
N ALA A 297 -10.43 7.75 4.07
CA ALA A 297 -11.36 8.82 3.67
C ALA A 297 -11.96 8.60 2.27
N ARG A 298 -11.26 7.89 1.38
CA ARG A 298 -11.77 7.51 0.05
C ARG A 298 -12.86 6.44 0.09
N TYR A 299 -12.98 5.67 1.18
CA TYR A 299 -13.94 4.57 1.30
C TYR A 299 -15.12 4.90 2.20
N ALA A 300 -14.93 5.73 3.23
CA ALA A 300 -15.96 6.08 4.19
C ALA A 300 -15.69 7.45 4.80
N PRO A 301 -16.75 8.19 5.21
CA PRO A 301 -16.61 9.43 5.97
C PRO A 301 -16.34 9.21 7.46
N ARG A 302 -16.52 7.98 7.98
CA ARG A 302 -16.36 7.66 9.41
C ARG A 302 -15.25 6.65 9.68
N ALA A 303 -14.52 6.85 10.78
CA ALA A 303 -13.56 5.89 11.31
C ALA A 303 -13.80 5.67 12.81
N VAL A 304 -13.99 4.40 13.20
CA VAL A 304 -14.03 3.97 14.60
C VAL A 304 -12.63 3.49 14.99
N ILE A 305 -12.07 3.98 16.08
CA ILE A 305 -10.82 3.50 16.66
C ILE A 305 -11.15 2.47 17.73
N LEU A 306 -10.66 1.24 17.57
CA LEU A 306 -10.84 0.16 18.52
C LEU A 306 -9.46 -0.41 18.89
N PHE A 307 -8.75 0.32 19.73
CA PHE A 307 -7.41 -0.02 20.24
C PHE A 307 -7.48 -0.68 21.62
N ASP A 308 -6.35 -1.20 22.09
CA ASP A 308 -6.26 -1.85 23.38
C ASP A 308 -6.55 -0.85 24.51
N GLY A 309 -7.22 -1.33 25.56
CA GLY A 309 -7.65 -0.51 26.69
C GLY A 309 -6.54 -0.16 27.69
N ASP A 310 -5.28 -0.17 27.26
CA ASP A 310 -4.12 0.15 28.10
C ASP A 310 -3.56 1.55 27.82
N ASP A 311 -2.55 1.97 28.59
CA ASP A 311 -1.95 3.31 28.47
C ASP A 311 -1.32 3.56 27.09
N ALA A 312 -0.82 2.51 26.43
CA ALA A 312 -0.22 2.63 25.10
C ALA A 312 -1.31 2.78 24.03
N GLY A 313 -2.36 1.97 24.09
CA GLY A 313 -3.52 2.05 23.22
C GLY A 313 -4.28 3.38 23.36
N LEU A 314 -4.39 3.93 24.58
CA LEU A 314 -4.98 5.26 24.79
C LEU A 314 -4.15 6.37 24.13
N LYS A 315 -2.82 6.35 24.27
CA LYS A 315 -1.93 7.32 23.60
C LYS A 315 -2.00 7.18 22.07
N ALA A 316 -2.04 5.95 21.57
CA ALA A 316 -2.19 5.68 20.14
C ALA A 316 -3.54 6.18 19.60
N THR A 317 -4.61 6.04 20.39
CA THR A 317 -5.96 6.54 20.07
C THR A 317 -5.94 8.05 19.93
N LEU A 318 -5.45 8.78 20.94
CA LEU A 318 -5.37 10.25 20.91
C LEU A 318 -4.62 10.78 19.69
N ARG A 319 -3.47 10.17 19.36
CA ARG A 319 -2.69 10.53 18.17
C ARG A 319 -3.45 10.25 16.87
N SER A 320 -4.18 9.13 16.81
CA SER A 320 -4.92 8.73 15.61
C SER A 320 -6.11 9.63 15.34
N ILE A 321 -6.78 10.14 16.39
CA ILE A 321 -7.88 11.11 16.26
C ILE A 321 -7.45 12.33 15.44
N GLU A 322 -6.33 12.96 15.81
CA GLU A 322 -5.83 14.17 15.13
C GLU A 322 -5.58 13.91 13.63
N ILE A 323 -4.97 12.77 13.30
CA ILE A 323 -4.63 12.38 11.93
C ILE A 323 -5.89 12.11 11.11
N LEU A 324 -6.89 11.41 11.68
CA LEU A 324 -8.15 11.08 11.01
C LEU A 324 -9.01 12.33 10.79
N LEU A 325 -9.14 13.20 11.80
CA LEU A 325 -9.84 14.48 11.68
C LEU A 325 -9.19 15.36 10.60
N SER A 326 -7.86 15.41 10.56
CA SER A 326 -7.12 16.15 9.53
C SER A 326 -7.34 15.60 8.11
N ALA A 327 -7.68 14.32 7.98
CA ALA A 327 -8.05 13.68 6.72
C ALA A 327 -9.53 13.87 6.36
N GLY A 328 -10.31 14.62 7.15
CA GLY A 328 -11.73 14.88 6.92
C GLY A 328 -12.67 13.77 7.36
N LEU A 329 -12.21 12.85 8.22
CA LEU A 329 -13.04 11.78 8.77
C LEU A 329 -13.74 12.21 10.06
N GLU A 330 -14.98 11.78 10.24
CA GLU A 330 -15.66 11.77 11.53
C GLU A 330 -15.13 10.59 12.37
N VAL A 331 -14.68 10.87 13.59
CA VAL A 331 -13.97 9.89 14.44
C VAL A 331 -14.84 9.45 15.62
N HIS A 332 -14.90 8.14 15.82
CA HIS A 332 -15.58 7.47 16.94
C HIS A 332 -14.57 6.57 17.67
N ILE A 333 -14.81 6.30 18.96
CA ILE A 333 -13.97 5.44 19.81
C ILE A 333 -14.88 4.45 20.51
#